data_AF-T1D686-F1
#
_entry.id   AF-T1D686-F1
#
_cell.length_a   1.000
_cell.length_b   1.000
_cell.length_c   1.000
_cell.angle_alpha   90.00
_cell.angle_beta   90.00
_cell.angle_gamma   90.00
#
_symmetry.space_group_name_H-M   'P 1'
#
loop_
_entity.id
_entity.type
_entity.pdbx_description
1 polymer ?
#
loop_
_entity_poly.entity_id
_entity_poly.type
_entity_poly.pdbx_seq_one_letter_code
_entity_poly.pdbx_strand_id
1 'polypeptide(L)'
;DIKKKSNNIRKIIGVVQQGESFDFTTVEKSFYIYGNLWEIPRSALEKRKGELMELFDLNEIRNKRMFELSGGQKKRVQVAREFIHDMNVLFLDEPTVGMDPIMRRRILNYIREKAREGLTVLFTTHILEEADYLCRKIGMINRG
;
A
#
# COMPACT_ATOMS: atom_id res chain seq x y z
N ASP A 1 -15.03 21.36 -9.00
CA ASP A 1 -13.80 21.90 -9.62
C ASP A 1 -12.59 21.27 -8.96
N ILE A 2 -12.01 20.24 -9.59
CA ILE A 2 -10.86 19.46 -9.07
C ILE A 2 -9.63 20.37 -8.87
N LYS A 3 -9.50 21.45 -9.66
CA LYS A 3 -8.39 22.40 -9.55
C LYS A 3 -8.45 23.26 -8.28
N LYS A 4 -9.65 23.54 -7.74
CA LYS A 4 -9.83 24.40 -6.55
C LYS A 4 -9.85 23.64 -5.22
N LYS A 5 -9.98 22.31 -5.21
CA LYS A 5 -10.05 21.46 -4.00
C LYS A 5 -8.97 20.37 -3.93
N SER A 6 -7.89 20.51 -4.71
CA SER A 6 -6.82 19.52 -4.88
C SER A 6 -6.26 18.97 -3.54
N ASN A 7 -6.03 19.83 -2.55
CA ASN A 7 -5.49 19.40 -1.25
C ASN A 7 -6.43 18.48 -0.45
N ASN A 8 -7.74 18.69 -0.53
CA ASN A 8 -8.71 17.82 0.16
C ASN A 8 -8.89 16.49 -0.55
N ILE A 9 -8.69 16.45 -1.88
CA ILE A 9 -8.76 15.23 -2.68
C ILE A 9 -7.52 14.35 -2.42
N ARG A 10 -6.33 14.95 -2.27
CA ARG A 10 -5.10 14.21 -1.95
C ARG A 10 -5.20 13.48 -0.61
N LYS A 11 -5.95 14.01 0.36
CA LYS A 11 -6.15 13.38 1.68
C LYS A 11 -6.95 12.08 1.66
N ILE A 12 -7.63 11.79 0.55
CA ILE A 12 -8.48 10.60 0.42
C ILE A 12 -7.95 9.60 -0.63
N ILE A 13 -6.73 9.83 -1.14
CA ILE A 13 -6.10 9.02 -2.17
C ILE A 13 -4.78 8.45 -1.64
N GLY A 14 -4.65 7.12 -1.62
CA GLY A 14 -3.37 6.43 -1.45
C GLY A 14 -2.75 6.07 -2.81
N VAL A 15 -1.42 6.06 -2.88
CA VAL A 15 -0.69 5.76 -4.11
C VAL A 15 0.55 4.92 -3.83
N VAL A 16 0.59 3.72 -4.41
CA VAL A 16 1.80 2.89 -4.50
C VAL A 16 2.31 2.96 -5.94
N GLN A 17 3.49 3.54 -6.14
CA GLN A 17 4.15 3.61 -7.45
C GLN A 17 5.00 2.35 -7.70
N GLN A 18 5.34 2.07 -8.97
CA GLN A 18 6.27 0.98 -9.32
C GLN A 18 7.65 1.19 -8.68
N GLY A 19 8.15 2.43 -8.69
CA GLY A 19 9.47 2.80 -8.18
C GLY A 19 9.58 2.84 -6.65
N GLU A 20 10.83 2.84 -6.16
CA GLU A 20 11.11 2.93 -4.74
C GLU A 20 10.67 4.27 -4.16
N SER A 21 10.12 4.26 -2.95
CA SER A 21 9.95 5.51 -2.21
C SER A 21 11.23 5.88 -1.48
N PHE A 22 11.60 7.15 -1.54
CA PHE A 22 12.70 7.69 -0.74
C PHE A 22 12.30 7.75 0.73
N ASP A 23 12.89 6.86 1.53
CA ASP A 23 12.84 6.93 2.99
C ASP A 23 14.20 6.45 3.55
N PHE A 24 14.76 7.21 4.48
CA PHE A 24 16.06 6.95 5.11
C PHE A 24 15.94 6.37 6.52
N THR A 25 14.71 6.07 6.95
CA THR A 25 14.41 5.62 8.32
C THR A 25 14.28 4.10 8.42
N THR A 26 14.01 3.60 9.63
CA THR A 26 13.68 2.19 9.85
C THR A 26 12.25 1.88 9.41
N VAL A 27 11.96 0.61 9.10
CA VAL A 27 10.61 0.17 8.73
C VAL A 27 9.58 0.69 9.73
N GLU A 28 9.77 0.44 11.02
CA GLU A 28 8.83 0.90 12.04
C GLU A 28 8.68 2.43 12.09
N LYS A 29 9.79 3.18 11.94
CA LYS A 29 9.73 4.63 11.92
C LYS A 29 8.98 5.19 10.70
N SER A 30 9.01 4.48 9.56
CA SER A 30 8.26 4.91 8.38
C SER A 30 6.75 4.94 8.64
N PHE A 31 6.23 3.98 9.42
CA PHE A 31 4.83 3.97 9.85
C PHE A 31 4.50 5.20 10.70
N TYR A 32 5.39 5.60 11.61
CA TYR A 32 5.18 6.83 12.40
C TYR A 32 5.20 8.10 11.54
N ILE A 33 6.10 8.20 10.57
CA ILE A 33 6.16 9.34 9.65
C ILE A 33 4.85 9.45 8.87
N TYR A 34 4.37 8.33 8.31
CA TYR A 34 3.11 8.30 7.56
C TYR A 34 1.90 8.57 8.44
N GLY A 35 1.84 7.98 9.64
CA GLY A 35 0.75 8.24 10.59
C GLY A 35 0.66 9.71 11.00
N ASN A 36 1.80 10.35 11.24
CA ASN A 36 1.86 11.78 11.56
C ASN A 36 1.50 12.65 10.36
N LEU A 37 1.93 12.28 9.14
CA LEU A 37 1.58 12.98 7.91
C LEU A 37 0.06 13.05 7.69
N TRP A 38 -0.64 11.99 8.10
CA TRP A 38 -2.09 11.86 8.01
C TRP A 38 -2.84 12.20 9.31
N GLU A 39 -2.16 12.82 10.28
CA GLU A 39 -2.76 13.32 11.53
C GLU A 39 -3.50 12.23 12.33
N ILE A 40 -3.03 10.97 12.27
CA ILE A 40 -3.67 9.84 12.92
C ILE A 40 -3.39 9.87 14.44
N PRO A 41 -4.42 9.76 15.30
CA PRO A 41 -4.23 9.65 16.74
C PRO A 41 -3.29 8.51 17.12
N ARG A 42 -2.36 8.75 18.05
CA ARG A 42 -1.30 7.79 18.40
C ARG A 42 -1.83 6.40 18.78
N SER A 43 -2.95 6.33 19.52
CA SER A 43 -3.56 5.05 19.89
C SER A 43 -4.06 4.25 18.68
N ALA A 44 -4.70 4.93 17.72
CA ALA A 44 -5.13 4.31 16.47
C ALA A 44 -3.95 3.91 15.59
N LEU A 45 -2.90 4.74 15.55
CA LEU A 45 -1.68 4.46 14.81
C LEU A 45 -0.95 3.22 15.34
N GLU A 46 -0.78 3.07 16.66
CA GLU A 46 -0.13 1.88 17.23
C GLU A 46 -0.89 0.59 16.90
N LYS A 47 -2.22 0.63 17.01
CA LYS A 47 -3.08 -0.50 16.67
C LYS A 47 -2.93 -0.88 15.19
N ARG A 48 -3.13 0.09 14.28
CA ARG A 48 -3.03 -0.14 12.82
C ARG A 48 -1.63 -0.60 12.41
N LYS A 49 -0.58 0.02 12.96
CA LYS A 49 0.80 -0.37 12.72
C LYS A 49 1.02 -1.84 13.09
N GLY A 50 0.59 -2.27 14.27
CA GLY A 50 0.73 -3.66 14.71
C GLY A 50 0.05 -4.64 13.74
N GLU A 51 -1.22 -4.37 13.40
CA GLU A 51 -2.00 -5.18 12.46
C GLU A 51 -1.32 -5.27 11.08
N LEU A 52 -0.86 -4.14 10.54
CA LEU A 52 -0.21 -4.07 9.24
C LEU A 52 1.17 -4.75 9.25
N MET A 53 1.97 -4.57 10.30
CA MET A 53 3.29 -5.19 10.40
C MET A 53 3.19 -6.71 10.47
N GLU A 54 2.16 -7.25 11.12
CA GLU A 54 1.92 -8.69 11.17
C GLU A 54 1.36 -9.23 9.86
N LEU A 55 0.41 -8.50 9.25
CA LEU A 55 -0.19 -8.88 7.97
C LEU A 55 0.83 -8.93 6.83
N PHE A 56 1.72 -7.94 6.77
CA PHE A 56 2.73 -7.79 5.71
C PHE A 56 4.07 -8.45 6.06
N ASP A 57 4.15 -9.18 7.17
CA ASP A 57 5.37 -9.90 7.59
C ASP A 57 6.60 -8.98 7.70
N LEU A 58 6.42 -7.90 8.47
CA LEU A 58 7.41 -6.84 8.66
C LEU A 58 8.07 -6.84 10.05
N ASN A 59 7.57 -7.66 10.98
CA ASN A 59 8.03 -7.67 12.38
C ASN A 59 9.52 -7.99 12.50
N GLU A 60 10.03 -8.97 11.75
CA GLU A 60 11.45 -9.35 11.79
C GLU A 60 12.39 -8.26 11.23
N ILE A 61 11.88 -7.42 10.33
CA ILE A 61 12.65 -6.36 9.69
C ILE A 61 12.35 -4.96 10.24
N ARG A 62 11.56 -4.86 11.32
CA ARG A 62 11.06 -3.58 11.86
C ARG A 62 12.15 -2.53 12.15
N ASN A 63 13.33 -3.01 12.56
CA ASN A 63 14.47 -2.18 12.95
C ASN A 63 15.46 -1.95 11.81
N LYS A 64 15.31 -2.63 10.68
CA LYS A 64 16.14 -2.41 9.49
C LYS A 64 15.78 -1.10 8.83
N ARG A 65 16.77 -0.42 8.27
CA ARG A 65 16.62 0.76 7.44
C ARG A 65 16.16 0.37 6.05
N MET A 66 15.40 1.25 5.39
CA MET A 66 14.83 0.97 4.07
C MET A 66 15.86 0.58 3.00
N PHE A 67 17.09 1.13 3.07
CA PHE A 67 18.17 0.77 2.13
C PHE A 67 18.78 -0.63 2.37
N GLU A 68 18.56 -1.23 3.53
CA GLU A 68 19.03 -2.58 3.89
C GLU A 68 18.07 -3.68 3.40
N LEU A 69 16.90 -3.30 2.88
CA LEU A 69 15.85 -4.20 2.45
C LEU A 69 16.02 -4.63 0.99
N SER A 70 15.59 -5.85 0.68
CA SER A 70 15.43 -6.29 -0.71
C SER A 70 14.32 -5.51 -1.41
N GLY A 71 14.29 -5.51 -2.75
CA GLY A 71 13.23 -4.82 -3.51
C GLY A 71 11.83 -5.29 -3.12
N GLY A 72 11.62 -6.60 -2.95
CA GLY A 72 10.36 -7.17 -2.49
C GLY A 72 10.00 -6.70 -1.07
N GLN A 73 10.96 -6.66 -0.14
CA GLN A 73 10.75 -6.14 1.21
C GLN A 73 10.37 -4.65 1.21
N LYS A 74 11.08 -3.83 0.43
CA LYS A 74 10.73 -2.41 0.25
C LYS A 74 9.30 -2.25 -0.27
N LYS A 75 8.91 -3.05 -1.26
CA LYS A 75 7.56 -3.03 -1.83
C LYS A 75 6.51 -3.44 -0.78
N ARG A 76 6.76 -4.47 0.04
CA ARG A 76 5.87 -4.85 1.15
C ARG A 76 5.65 -3.68 2.12
N VAL A 77 6.73 -2.99 2.52
CA VAL A 77 6.64 -1.82 3.41
C VAL A 77 5.87 -0.67 2.75
N GLN A 78 6.15 -0.39 1.48
CA GLN A 78 5.47 0.67 0.72
C GLN A 78 3.97 0.43 0.62
N VAL A 79 3.54 -0.80 0.34
CA VAL A 79 2.10 -1.14 0.31
C VAL A 79 1.51 -1.06 1.71
N ALA A 80 2.18 -1.63 2.72
CA ALA A 80 1.68 -1.69 4.09
C ALA A 80 1.39 -0.30 4.67
N ARG A 81 2.30 0.66 4.52
CA ARG A 81 2.15 2.01 5.09
C ARG A 81 1.09 2.85 4.38
N GLU A 82 0.70 2.55 3.14
CA GLU A 82 -0.42 3.27 2.51
C GLU A 82 -1.73 2.99 3.26
N PHE A 83 -1.89 1.79 3.81
CA PHE A 83 -3.05 1.41 4.62
C PHE A 83 -3.06 1.96 6.05
N ILE A 84 -2.08 2.79 6.42
CA ILE A 84 -2.09 3.42 7.75
C ILE A 84 -3.26 4.39 7.91
N HIS A 85 -3.59 5.13 6.85
CA HIS A 85 -4.61 6.17 6.85
C HIS A 85 -5.87 5.69 6.14
N ASP A 86 -7.00 6.29 6.50
CA ASP A 86 -8.27 5.97 5.84
C ASP A 86 -8.34 6.73 4.52
N MET A 87 -8.38 5.97 3.43
CA MET A 87 -8.47 6.46 2.07
C MET A 87 -9.73 5.92 1.39
N ASN A 88 -10.24 6.68 0.43
CA ASN A 88 -11.42 6.29 -0.35
C ASN A 88 -11.01 5.68 -1.69
N VAL A 89 -9.83 6.03 -2.19
CA VAL A 89 -9.28 5.54 -3.45
C VAL A 89 -7.82 5.14 -3.27
N LEU A 90 -7.44 3.96 -3.75
CA LEU A 90 -6.07 3.46 -3.74
C LEU A 90 -5.61 3.15 -5.16
N PHE A 91 -4.49 3.74 -5.56
CA PHE A 91 -3.80 3.43 -6.82
C PHE A 91 -2.62 2.49 -6.53
N LEU A 92 -2.60 1.34 -7.17
CA LEU A 92 -1.55 0.34 -7.03
C LEU A 92 -0.89 0.09 -8.37
N ASP A 93 0.39 0.45 -8.46
CA ASP A 93 1.20 0.20 -9.64
C ASP A 93 2.14 -0.98 -9.43
N GLU A 94 1.80 -2.12 -10.04
CA GLU A 94 2.48 -3.41 -9.91
C GLU A 94 2.83 -3.76 -8.44
N PRO A 95 1.84 -3.79 -7.52
CA PRO A 95 2.07 -3.82 -6.07
C PRO A 95 2.71 -5.11 -5.55
N THR A 96 2.65 -6.20 -6.31
CA THR A 96 3.01 -7.57 -5.93
C THR A 96 4.29 -8.07 -6.60
N VAL A 97 4.91 -7.26 -7.46
CA VAL A 97 6.14 -7.62 -8.16
C VAL A 97 7.27 -7.86 -7.16
N GLY A 98 8.03 -8.93 -7.38
CA GLY A 98 9.13 -9.33 -6.50
C GLY A 98 8.71 -9.96 -5.16
N MET A 99 7.41 -10.21 -4.95
CA MET A 99 6.91 -10.94 -3.80
C MET A 99 6.73 -12.42 -4.11
N ASP A 100 6.95 -13.26 -3.10
CA ASP A 100 6.65 -14.69 -3.16
C ASP A 100 5.12 -14.93 -3.27
N PRO A 101 4.69 -16.12 -3.74
CA PRO A 101 3.28 -16.41 -3.94
C PRO A 101 2.41 -16.31 -2.68
N ILE A 102 2.96 -16.64 -1.51
CA ILE A 102 2.21 -16.63 -0.24
C ILE A 102 1.94 -15.17 0.17
N MET A 103 2.96 -14.33 0.16
CA MET A 103 2.83 -12.92 0.48
C MET A 103 1.91 -12.19 -0.51
N ARG A 104 2.08 -12.46 -1.82
CA ARG A 104 1.20 -11.94 -2.86
C ARG A 104 -0.26 -12.24 -2.53
N ARG A 105 -0.59 -13.50 -2.22
CA ARG A 105 -1.97 -13.90 -1.90
C ARG A 105 -2.49 -13.19 -0.65
N ARG A 106 -1.68 -13.04 0.39
CA ARG A 106 -2.05 -12.30 1.62
C ARG A 106 -2.41 -10.84 1.30
N ILE A 107 -1.59 -10.16 0.51
CA ILE A 107 -1.81 -8.76 0.14
C ILE A 107 -3.05 -8.61 -0.75
N LEU A 108 -3.22 -9.46 -1.77
CA LEU A 108 -4.40 -9.43 -2.62
C LEU A 108 -5.69 -9.70 -1.81
N ASN A 109 -5.66 -10.62 -0.84
CA ASN A 109 -6.81 -10.87 0.04
C ASN A 109 -7.17 -9.62 0.85
N TYR A 110 -6.16 -8.94 1.41
CA TYR A 110 -6.38 -7.73 2.20
C TYR A 110 -6.94 -6.58 1.35
N ILE A 111 -6.37 -6.35 0.16
CA ILE A 111 -6.89 -5.34 -0.79
C ILE A 111 -8.36 -5.65 -1.13
N ARG A 112 -8.68 -6.92 -1.38
CA ARG A 112 -10.05 -7.36 -1.68
C ARG A 112 -11.01 -7.14 -0.51
N GLU A 113 -10.56 -7.36 0.71
CA GLU A 113 -11.33 -7.08 1.93
C GLU A 113 -11.60 -5.58 2.08
N LYS A 114 -10.56 -4.75 1.96
CA LYS A 114 -10.72 -3.29 1.98
C LYS A 114 -11.62 -2.78 0.87
N ALA A 115 -11.56 -3.38 -0.31
CA ALA A 115 -12.48 -3.04 -1.40
C ALA A 115 -13.94 -3.35 -1.05
N ARG A 116 -14.21 -4.43 -0.30
CA ARG A 116 -15.56 -4.76 0.20
C ARG A 116 -16.03 -3.80 1.29
N GLU A 117 -15.12 -3.25 2.07
CA GLU A 117 -15.40 -2.21 3.08
C GLU A 117 -15.66 -0.82 2.47
N GLY A 118 -15.47 -0.65 1.16
CA GLY A 118 -15.77 0.60 0.44
C GLY A 118 -14.56 1.29 -0.20
N LEU A 119 -13.34 0.75 -0.06
CA LEU A 119 -12.16 1.27 -0.74
C LEU A 119 -12.27 1.05 -2.26
N THR A 120 -12.18 2.11 -3.05
CA THR A 120 -12.03 1.97 -4.51
C THR A 120 -10.57 1.70 -4.84
N VAL A 121 -10.28 0.60 -5.55
CA VAL A 121 -8.90 0.25 -5.91
C VAL A 121 -8.75 0.31 -7.43
N LEU A 122 -7.78 1.12 -7.90
CA LEU A 122 -7.26 1.03 -9.25
C LEU A 122 -5.91 0.32 -9.20
N PHE A 123 -5.76 -0.73 -10.00
CA PHE A 123 -4.64 -1.65 -9.92
C PHE A 123 -4.12 -1.94 -11.33
N THR A 124 -2.81 -1.83 -11.52
CA THR A 124 -2.12 -2.22 -12.75
C THR A 124 -1.28 -3.47 -12.48
N THR A 125 -1.29 -4.39 -13.43
CA THR A 125 -0.47 -5.60 -13.40
C THR A 125 -0.32 -6.13 -14.81
N HIS A 126 0.79 -6.83 -15.05
CA HIS A 126 0.95 -7.70 -16.22
C HIS A 126 0.59 -9.16 -15.92
N ILE A 127 0.17 -9.47 -14.68
CA ILE A 127 -0.17 -10.81 -14.21
C ILE A 127 -1.69 -10.98 -14.23
N LEU A 128 -2.21 -11.69 -15.24
CA LEU A 128 -3.65 -11.83 -15.46
C LEU A 128 -4.37 -12.49 -14.28
N GLU A 129 -3.72 -13.42 -13.59
CA GLU A 129 -4.29 -14.11 -12.42
C GLU A 129 -4.58 -13.13 -11.26
N GLU A 130 -3.82 -12.05 -11.13
CA GLU A 130 -4.08 -11.04 -10.10
C GLU A 130 -5.28 -10.18 -10.47
N ALA A 131 -5.41 -9.80 -11.75
CA ALA A 131 -6.55 -9.05 -12.26
C ALA A 131 -7.84 -9.87 -12.13
N ASP A 132 -7.82 -11.14 -12.51
CA ASP A 132 -8.98 -12.04 -12.36
C ASP A 132 -9.37 -12.23 -10.89
N TYR A 133 -8.38 -12.29 -10.00
CA TYR A 133 -8.63 -12.47 -8.57
C TYR A 133 -9.21 -11.23 -7.86
N LEU A 134 -8.71 -10.03 -8.19
CA LEU A 134 -9.07 -8.78 -7.53
C LEU A 134 -10.23 -8.03 -8.20
N CYS A 135 -10.24 -7.99 -9.53
CA CYS A 135 -10.95 -6.95 -10.26
C CYS A 135 -12.34 -7.39 -10.69
N ARG A 136 -13.35 -6.56 -10.39
CA ARG A 136 -14.70 -6.69 -10.98
C ARG A 136 -14.74 -6.21 -12.43
N LYS A 137 -13.87 -5.28 -12.79
CA LYS A 137 -13.75 -4.69 -14.13
C LYS A 137 -12.29 -4.73 -14.54
N ILE A 138 -12.01 -5.24 -15.73
CA ILE A 138 -10.65 -5.34 -16.29
C ILE A 138 -10.61 -4.50 -17.55
N GLY A 139 -9.62 -3.63 -17.65
CA GLY A 139 -9.31 -2.87 -18.87
C GLY A 139 -7.96 -3.30 -19.40
N MET A 140 -7.89 -3.62 -20.69
CA MET A 140 -6.62 -3.91 -21.37
C MET A 140 -6.17 -2.67 -22.13
N ILE A 141 -4.93 -2.25 -21.89
CA ILE A 141 -4.31 -1.12 -22.59
C ILE A 141 -3.20 -1.68 -23.48
N ASN A 142 -3.21 -1.31 -24.76
CA ASN A 142 -2.17 -1.67 -25.72
C ASN A 142 -1.92 -0.46 -26.63
N ARG A 143 -0.70 0.07 -26.64
CA ARG A 143 -0.28 1.26 -27.42
C ARG A 143 -0.97 2.59 -27.03
N GLY A 144 -1.32 2.75 -25.76
CA GLY A 144 -1.84 4.01 -25.19
C GLY A 144 -3.14 4.47 -25.83
#